data_AF-A0A7J7X1E8-F1
#
_entry.id   AF-A0A7J7X1E8-F1
#
_cell.length_a   1.000
_cell.length_b   1.000
_cell.length_c   1.000
_cell.angle_alpha   90.00
_cell.angle_beta   90.00
_cell.angle_gamma   90.00
#
_symmetry.space_group_name_H-M   'P 1'
#
loop_
_entity.id
_entity.type
_entity.pdbx_description
1 polymer ?
#
loop_
_entity_poly.entity_id
_entity_poly.type
_entity_poly.pdbx_seq_one_letter_code
_entity_poly.pdbx_strand_id
1 'polypeptide(L)'
;MHRLALVYTLICANFCSYRDAFAAPQSASIRALRNANLRRDESNHLTDLYRRDETIQVTGNGHLQSPRFPNSYPRNLLLTWRLRSRDKTRIQLAFDNQFGLEEAENDICRYDFVEVEDVSETSTIIRGRWCGHKEVPPRITSRTNQIKITFKSDDYFVAKPGFKIYYSFVEDFQPAAASETNWESVTSSISGVSYRAPSVTDTALTADALDKTVAQFDTVEDLLKYFSPESWQEDLESLYLDTPHHRGRSYHDRKSKVDLDRLNEDVKRYSCTPRNYSVNLREELRLTNVVFFPRCLLVQRCGGNCGCGTANWKSCKCASGKTVKKYHEVLKFDPGHFRRRGRSKNMALIDIQLDHHERCDCICSSRPPR
;
A
#
# COMPACT_ATOMS: atom_id res chain seq x y z
N MET A 1 14.67 -22.65 -75.89
CA MET A 1 13.63 -23.61 -76.29
C MET A 1 14.04 -25.00 -75.82
N HIS A 2 13.11 -25.75 -75.23
CA HIS A 2 12.98 -27.21 -75.30
C HIS A 2 14.21 -28.17 -75.20
N ARG A 3 14.05 -29.14 -74.27
CA ARG A 3 14.06 -30.60 -74.50
C ARG A 3 15.35 -31.44 -74.42
N LEU A 4 15.11 -32.66 -73.90
CA LEU A 4 15.81 -33.96 -73.98
C LEU A 4 17.18 -34.08 -73.26
N ALA A 5 17.44 -34.97 -72.29
CA ALA A 5 17.17 -36.41 -72.06
C ALA A 5 18.40 -37.29 -72.37
N LEU A 6 18.86 -38.01 -71.32
CA LEU A 6 19.40 -39.39 -71.31
C LEU A 6 20.75 -39.61 -72.07
N VAL A 7 21.75 -40.37 -71.64
CA VAL A 7 21.94 -41.59 -70.82
C VAL A 7 23.44 -41.65 -70.46
N TYR A 8 23.84 -42.26 -69.34
CA TYR A 8 24.77 -43.41 -69.32
C TYR A 8 25.07 -43.87 -67.88
N THR A 9 24.77 -45.14 -67.63
CA THR A 9 25.09 -45.93 -66.44
C THR A 9 26.10 -47.02 -66.81
N LEU A 10 27.06 -47.30 -65.93
CA LEU A 10 27.76 -48.59 -65.76
C LEU A 10 28.52 -48.52 -64.41
N ILE A 11 28.00 -49.12 -63.33
CA ILE A 11 28.23 -50.49 -62.80
C ILE A 11 29.39 -50.55 -61.76
N CYS A 12 28.98 -50.90 -60.52
CA CYS A 12 29.57 -51.75 -59.48
C CYS A 12 31.06 -51.62 -59.12
N ALA A 13 31.54 -51.85 -57.89
CA ALA A 13 31.01 -52.10 -56.55
C ALA A 13 32.27 -52.19 -55.64
N ASN A 14 32.19 -51.74 -54.39
CA ASN A 14 33.01 -52.11 -53.22
C ASN A 14 32.61 -51.10 -52.13
N PHE A 15 32.18 -51.49 -50.94
CA PHE A 15 33.09 -51.88 -49.86
C PHE A 15 32.40 -52.74 -48.78
N CYS A 16 33.25 -53.55 -48.15
CA CYS A 16 33.02 -54.62 -47.19
C CYS A 16 32.13 -54.33 -45.97
N SER A 17 31.47 -55.41 -45.55
CA SER A 17 30.79 -55.63 -44.27
C SER A 17 31.70 -56.27 -43.22
N TYR A 18 31.42 -56.01 -41.93
CA TYR A 18 31.51 -56.94 -40.78
C TYR A 18 30.74 -56.25 -39.61
N ARG A 19 29.43 -56.50 -39.38
CA ARG A 19 28.78 -57.50 -38.47
C ARG A 19 29.31 -57.48 -37.03
N ASP A 20 28.54 -57.48 -35.93
CA ASP A 20 27.12 -57.55 -35.54
C ASP A 20 27.08 -56.97 -34.08
N ALA A 21 26.03 -56.36 -33.51
CA ALA A 21 24.81 -57.01 -33.02
C ALA A 21 23.85 -55.97 -32.40
N PHE A 22 22.57 -56.33 -32.40
CA PHE A 22 21.37 -55.54 -32.10
C PHE A 22 21.14 -55.23 -30.60
N ALA A 23 20.61 -54.03 -30.31
CA ALA A 23 19.61 -53.81 -29.26
C ALA A 23 18.67 -52.65 -29.65
N ALA A 24 17.37 -52.96 -29.72
CA ALA A 24 16.30 -52.03 -30.10
C ALA A 24 16.06 -50.93 -29.04
N PRO A 25 15.69 -49.70 -29.42
CA PRO A 25 15.23 -48.70 -28.47
C PRO A 25 13.79 -49.02 -28.07
N GLN A 26 13.58 -49.34 -26.79
CA GLN A 26 12.23 -49.50 -26.25
C GLN A 26 11.50 -48.15 -26.30
N SER A 27 10.34 -48.18 -26.94
CA SER A 27 9.33 -47.13 -26.96
C SER A 27 8.91 -46.75 -25.54
N ALA A 28 9.36 -45.59 -25.06
CA ALA A 28 8.77 -44.97 -23.88
C ALA A 28 7.37 -44.45 -24.24
N SER A 29 6.37 -44.96 -23.52
CA SER A 29 4.95 -44.71 -23.74
C SER A 29 4.59 -43.22 -23.76
N ILE A 30 4.02 -42.77 -24.88
CA ILE A 30 3.45 -41.42 -25.10
C ILE A 30 2.36 -41.08 -24.04
N ARG A 31 1.82 -42.07 -23.32
CA ARG A 31 0.87 -41.84 -22.21
C ARG A 31 1.53 -41.24 -20.95
N ALA A 32 2.82 -41.45 -20.70
CA ALA A 32 3.49 -40.96 -19.49
C ALA A 32 3.81 -39.45 -19.54
N LEU A 33 4.08 -38.91 -20.74
CA LEU A 33 4.35 -37.48 -20.94
C LEU A 33 3.08 -36.61 -20.91
N ARG A 34 1.90 -37.16 -21.26
CA ARG A 34 0.62 -36.45 -21.12
C ARG A 34 0.20 -36.27 -19.66
N ASN A 35 0.43 -37.27 -18.80
CA ASN A 35 0.08 -37.18 -17.38
C ASN A 35 1.00 -36.24 -16.58
N ALA A 36 2.26 -36.06 -17.01
CA ALA A 36 3.17 -35.09 -16.37
C ALA A 36 2.83 -33.64 -16.74
N ASN A 37 2.35 -33.38 -17.96
CA ASN A 37 1.91 -32.06 -18.38
C ASN A 37 0.51 -31.69 -17.82
N LEU A 38 -0.43 -32.64 -17.73
CA LEU A 38 -1.74 -32.40 -17.08
C LEU A 38 -1.60 -32.07 -15.58
N ARG A 39 -0.69 -32.72 -14.86
CA ARG A 39 -0.47 -32.46 -13.43
C ARG A 39 0.28 -31.16 -13.14
N ARG A 40 1.11 -30.70 -14.07
CA ARG A 40 1.80 -29.40 -13.95
C ARG A 40 0.84 -28.24 -14.21
N ASP A 41 -0.13 -28.45 -15.10
CA ASP A 41 -1.18 -27.48 -15.41
C ASP A 41 -2.17 -27.30 -14.25
N GLU A 42 -2.54 -28.37 -13.54
CA GLU A 42 -3.42 -28.28 -12.35
C GLU A 42 -2.78 -27.50 -11.19
N SER A 43 -1.49 -27.69 -10.93
CA SER A 43 -0.77 -26.93 -9.89
C SER A 43 -0.63 -25.44 -10.21
N ASN A 44 -0.52 -25.10 -11.49
CA ASN A 44 -0.50 -23.70 -11.95
C ASN A 44 -1.92 -23.11 -11.93
N HIS A 45 -2.93 -23.88 -12.32
CA HIS A 45 -4.32 -23.42 -12.31
C HIS A 45 -4.84 -23.14 -10.90
N LEU A 46 -4.40 -23.90 -9.88
CA LEU A 46 -4.74 -23.58 -8.49
C LEU A 46 -4.12 -22.25 -8.06
N THR A 47 -2.83 -22.02 -8.36
CA THR A 47 -2.18 -20.73 -8.04
C THR A 47 -2.79 -19.56 -8.79
N ASP A 48 -3.25 -19.75 -10.04
CA ASP A 48 -3.91 -18.74 -10.87
C ASP A 48 -5.31 -18.36 -10.36
N LEU A 49 -5.93 -19.22 -9.54
CA LEU A 49 -7.18 -18.90 -8.85
C LEU A 49 -6.95 -18.04 -7.61
N TYR A 50 -5.83 -18.25 -6.89
CA TYR A 50 -5.50 -17.49 -5.68
C TYR A 50 -4.79 -16.17 -5.96
N ARG A 51 -4.01 -16.09 -7.03
CA ARG A 51 -3.34 -14.87 -7.44
C ARG A 51 -3.55 -14.66 -8.92
N ARG A 52 -4.18 -13.55 -9.25
CA ARG A 52 -4.57 -13.25 -10.63
C ARG A 52 -4.34 -11.80 -10.94
N ASP A 53 -3.82 -11.56 -12.13
CA ASP A 53 -3.58 -10.23 -12.65
C ASP A 53 -4.15 -10.14 -14.07
N GLU A 54 -5.22 -9.37 -14.23
CA GLU A 54 -5.95 -9.22 -15.48
C GLU A 54 -5.90 -7.76 -15.95
N THR A 55 -5.63 -7.55 -17.23
CA THR A 55 -5.76 -6.24 -17.87
C THR A 55 -6.98 -6.25 -18.78
N ILE A 56 -7.89 -5.32 -18.59
CA ILE A 56 -9.19 -5.26 -19.27
C ILE A 56 -9.27 -3.97 -20.07
N GLN A 57 -9.49 -4.10 -21.37
CA GLN A 57 -9.75 -2.97 -22.26
C GLN A 57 -11.22 -2.55 -22.15
N VAL A 58 -11.46 -1.39 -21.54
CA VAL A 58 -12.81 -0.83 -21.35
C VAL A 58 -13.25 -0.18 -22.66
N THR A 59 -14.09 -0.91 -23.40
CA THR A 59 -14.70 -0.46 -24.67
C THR A 59 -16.20 -0.18 -24.52
N GLY A 60 -16.76 -0.40 -23.34
CA GLY A 60 -18.19 -0.32 -23.04
C GLY A 60 -18.44 -0.55 -21.55
N ASN A 61 -19.69 -0.87 -21.22
CA ASN A 61 -20.08 -1.24 -19.87
C ASN A 61 -19.71 -2.70 -19.59
N GLY A 62 -19.24 -2.97 -18.38
CA GLY A 62 -18.94 -4.32 -17.92
C GLY A 62 -18.96 -4.40 -16.41
N HIS A 63 -18.56 -5.55 -15.86
CA HIS A 63 -18.48 -5.72 -14.42
C HIS A 63 -17.36 -6.67 -14.01
N LEU A 64 -16.96 -6.56 -12.75
CA LEU A 64 -16.01 -7.40 -12.03
C LEU A 64 -16.68 -7.83 -10.74
N GLN A 65 -16.37 -9.02 -10.24
CA GLN A 65 -16.94 -9.49 -8.98
C GLN A 65 -15.99 -10.43 -8.26
N SER A 66 -16.13 -10.50 -6.93
CA SER A 66 -15.45 -11.51 -6.14
C SER A 66 -15.85 -12.92 -6.61
N PRO A 67 -14.93 -13.91 -6.57
CA PRO A 67 -15.28 -15.27 -6.98
C PRO A 67 -16.47 -15.79 -6.15
N ARG A 68 -17.42 -16.44 -6.84
CA ARG A 68 -18.65 -17.00 -6.27
C ARG A 68 -19.70 -15.99 -5.78
N PHE A 69 -19.53 -14.68 -6.01
CA PHE A 69 -20.55 -13.67 -5.70
C PHE A 69 -21.96 -14.10 -6.18
N PRO A 70 -23.02 -14.01 -5.36
CA PRO A 70 -23.09 -13.39 -4.03
C PRO A 70 -22.79 -14.35 -2.85
N ASN A 71 -22.20 -15.52 -3.11
CA ASN A 71 -21.73 -16.41 -2.06
C ASN A 71 -20.36 -16.00 -1.51
N SER A 72 -19.91 -16.67 -0.45
CA SER A 72 -18.60 -16.42 0.17
C SER A 72 -17.47 -16.54 -0.83
N TYR A 73 -16.64 -15.50 -0.88
CA TYR A 73 -15.40 -15.52 -1.63
C TYR A 73 -14.39 -16.50 -0.99
N PRO A 74 -13.49 -17.09 -1.78
CA PRO A 74 -12.37 -17.88 -1.25
C PRO A 74 -11.41 -17.08 -0.37
N ARG A 75 -10.75 -17.77 0.56
CA ARG A 75 -9.64 -17.25 1.38
C ARG A 75 -8.38 -17.06 0.55
N ASN A 76 -7.47 -16.23 1.06
CA ASN A 76 -6.10 -16.03 0.55
C ASN A 76 -6.06 -15.64 -0.94
N LEU A 77 -6.98 -14.77 -1.36
CA LEU A 77 -7.03 -14.23 -2.71
C LEU A 77 -6.18 -12.96 -2.82
N LEU A 78 -5.56 -12.79 -3.99
CA LEU A 78 -4.97 -11.56 -4.45
C LEU A 78 -5.30 -11.38 -5.93
N LEU A 79 -6.43 -10.72 -6.19
CA LEU A 79 -6.91 -10.45 -7.54
C LEU A 79 -6.63 -8.99 -7.88
N THR A 80 -6.04 -8.75 -9.04
CA THR A 80 -5.75 -7.40 -9.55
C THR A 80 -6.37 -7.25 -10.93
N TRP A 81 -7.18 -6.20 -11.10
CA TRP A 81 -7.72 -5.81 -12.40
C TRP A 81 -7.17 -4.43 -12.77
N ARG A 82 -6.52 -4.34 -13.93
CA ARG A 82 -6.10 -3.08 -14.54
C ARG A 82 -7.05 -2.75 -15.67
N LEU A 83 -7.95 -1.81 -15.44
CA LEU A 83 -8.87 -1.31 -16.45
C LEU A 83 -8.17 -0.20 -17.24
N ARG A 84 -8.17 -0.32 -18.56
CA ARG A 84 -7.63 0.69 -19.48
C ARG A 84 -8.67 1.03 -20.53
N SER A 85 -8.98 2.32 -20.68
CA SER A 85 -9.89 2.82 -21.71
C SER A 85 -9.11 3.57 -22.80
N ARG A 86 -9.81 3.98 -23.85
CA ARG A 86 -9.22 4.79 -24.93
C ARG A 86 -8.65 6.10 -24.37
N ASP A 87 -7.67 6.66 -25.06
CA ASP A 87 -7.11 7.95 -24.65
C ASP A 87 -8.19 9.03 -24.63
N LYS A 88 -8.02 10.03 -23.75
CA LYS A 88 -9.02 11.09 -23.51
C LYS A 88 -10.39 10.56 -23.10
N THR A 89 -10.43 9.46 -22.35
CA THR A 89 -11.64 9.00 -21.66
C THR A 89 -11.31 8.73 -20.20
N ARG A 90 -12.34 8.62 -19.36
CA ARG A 90 -12.20 8.22 -17.95
C ARG A 90 -13.04 6.99 -17.69
N ILE A 91 -12.71 6.25 -16.63
CA ILE A 91 -13.38 5.02 -16.23
C ILE A 91 -14.17 5.32 -14.97
N GLN A 92 -15.47 5.04 -15.01
CA GLN A 92 -16.34 5.16 -13.85
C GLN A 92 -16.62 3.78 -13.27
N LEU A 93 -16.49 3.65 -11.96
CA LEU A 93 -16.76 2.46 -11.17
C LEU A 93 -17.96 2.70 -10.26
N ALA A 94 -18.88 1.73 -10.20
CA ALA A 94 -20.01 1.71 -9.30
C ALA A 94 -20.09 0.37 -8.59
N PHE A 95 -20.09 0.37 -7.26
CA PHE A 95 -20.24 -0.83 -6.46
C PHE A 95 -21.72 -1.24 -6.40
N ASP A 96 -21.97 -2.55 -6.47
CA ASP A 96 -23.28 -3.13 -6.24
C ASP A 96 -23.69 -2.96 -4.78
N ASN A 97 -24.98 -2.77 -4.53
CA ASN A 97 -25.52 -2.56 -3.18
C ASN A 97 -25.28 -3.76 -2.26
N GLN A 98 -25.09 -4.95 -2.82
CA GLN A 98 -24.70 -6.15 -2.09
C GLN A 98 -23.19 -6.18 -1.87
N PHE A 99 -22.63 -5.18 -1.18
CA PHE A 99 -21.23 -5.17 -0.77
C PHE A 99 -21.10 -5.75 0.65
N GLY A 100 -20.22 -6.73 0.84
CA GLY A 100 -19.89 -7.26 2.16
C GLY A 100 -18.60 -8.06 2.17
N LEU A 101 -17.60 -7.52 2.87
CA LEU A 101 -16.33 -8.16 3.19
C LEU A 101 -16.20 -8.32 4.71
N GLU A 102 -15.09 -8.92 5.16
CA GLU A 102 -14.76 -8.95 6.59
C GLU A 102 -14.72 -7.54 7.19
N GLU A 103 -15.17 -7.41 8.44
CA GLU A 103 -15.26 -6.13 9.15
C GLU A 103 -13.89 -5.49 9.37
N ALA A 104 -13.89 -4.17 9.45
CA ALA A 104 -12.70 -3.40 9.80
C ALA A 104 -12.29 -3.66 11.26
N GLU A 105 -10.98 -3.69 11.51
CA GLU A 105 -10.42 -3.69 12.86
C GLU A 105 -9.95 -2.26 13.17
N ASN A 106 -10.53 -1.62 14.20
CA ASN A 106 -10.23 -0.22 14.56
C ASN A 106 -10.37 0.76 13.37
N ASP A 107 -11.46 0.63 12.61
CA ASP A 107 -11.76 1.41 11.40
C ASP A 107 -10.72 1.25 10.26
N ILE A 108 -9.90 0.20 10.32
CA ILE A 108 -8.89 -0.12 9.29
C ILE A 108 -9.22 -1.48 8.65
N CYS A 109 -9.35 -1.48 7.32
CA CYS A 109 -9.51 -2.67 6.50
C CYS A 109 -8.18 -3.45 6.37
N ARG A 110 -7.84 -4.20 7.42
CA ARG A 110 -6.56 -4.90 7.56
C ARG A 110 -6.55 -6.29 6.91
N TYR A 111 -7.65 -7.02 7.01
CA TYR A 111 -7.78 -8.41 6.61
C TYR A 111 -8.20 -8.52 5.13
N ASP A 112 -9.51 -8.41 4.90
CA ASP A 112 -10.11 -8.42 3.56
C ASP A 112 -10.43 -7.02 3.10
N PHE A 113 -10.09 -6.69 1.86
CA PHE A 113 -10.40 -5.38 1.30
C PHE A 113 -10.42 -5.35 -0.22
N VAL A 114 -11.21 -4.42 -0.76
CA VAL A 114 -11.04 -3.90 -2.12
C VAL A 114 -10.38 -2.55 -2.05
N GLU A 115 -9.32 -2.36 -2.82
CA GLU A 115 -8.58 -1.11 -2.97
C GLU A 115 -8.65 -0.65 -4.42
N VAL A 116 -8.87 0.65 -4.61
CA VAL A 116 -8.93 1.28 -5.93
C VAL A 116 -7.84 2.34 -6.02
N GLU A 117 -7.03 2.27 -7.07
CA GLU A 117 -5.88 3.14 -7.29
C GLU A 117 -5.97 3.77 -8.69
N ASP A 118 -5.86 5.10 -8.75
CA ASP A 118 -5.62 5.80 -10.01
C ASP A 118 -4.15 5.61 -10.40
N VAL A 119 -3.92 5.08 -11.61
CA VAL A 119 -2.57 4.82 -12.13
C VAL A 119 -2.27 5.82 -13.23
N SER A 120 -1.13 6.49 -13.11
CA SER A 120 -0.54 7.35 -14.15
C SER A 120 0.89 6.90 -14.43
N GLU A 121 1.51 7.45 -15.47
CA GLU A 121 2.90 7.14 -15.82
C GLU A 121 3.90 7.52 -14.70
N THR A 122 3.57 8.54 -13.90
CA THR A 122 4.48 9.12 -12.91
C THR A 122 4.05 8.92 -11.46
N SER A 123 2.80 8.53 -11.21
CA SER A 123 2.27 8.40 -9.85
C SER A 123 1.10 7.41 -9.74
N THR A 124 0.96 6.80 -8.56
CA THR A 124 -0.19 5.98 -8.17
C THR A 124 -0.87 6.61 -6.97
N ILE A 125 -2.17 6.89 -7.07
CA ILE A 125 -2.94 7.54 -6.00
C ILE A 125 -4.02 6.57 -5.53
N ILE A 126 -3.99 6.19 -4.25
CA ILE A 126 -5.03 5.36 -3.64
C ILE A 126 -6.30 6.21 -3.49
N ARG A 127 -7.39 5.79 -4.11
CA ARG A 127 -8.71 6.43 -4.03
C ARG A 127 -9.44 6.03 -2.76
N GLY A 128 -9.22 4.80 -2.32
CA GLY A 128 -9.71 4.31 -1.05
C GLY A 128 -9.52 2.81 -0.93
N ARG A 129 -9.80 2.33 0.27
CA ARG A 129 -9.79 0.92 0.65
C ARG A 129 -11.04 0.65 1.47
N TRP A 130 -11.79 -0.38 1.09
CA TRP A 130 -13.11 -0.68 1.66
C TRP A 130 -13.24 -2.14 2.07
N CYS A 131 -13.98 -2.36 3.16
CA CYS A 131 -14.28 -3.64 3.77
C CYS A 131 -15.57 -3.53 4.61
N GLY A 132 -15.96 -4.61 5.28
CA GLY A 132 -17.20 -4.69 6.05
C GLY A 132 -18.47 -4.71 5.19
N HIS A 133 -19.63 -4.59 5.84
CA HIS A 133 -20.95 -4.63 5.20
C HIS A 133 -21.85 -3.42 5.52
N LYS A 134 -21.36 -2.47 6.33
CA LYS A 134 -22.18 -1.34 6.81
C LYS A 134 -22.42 -0.28 5.74
N GLU A 135 -21.40 -0.01 4.91
CA GLU A 135 -21.44 1.05 3.91
C GLU A 135 -20.93 0.53 2.55
N VAL A 136 -21.68 0.84 1.49
CA VAL A 136 -21.28 0.53 0.12
C VAL A 136 -20.31 1.60 -0.36
N PRO A 137 -19.17 1.24 -0.98
CA PRO A 137 -18.22 2.23 -1.47
C PRO A 137 -18.86 3.21 -2.46
N PRO A 138 -18.46 4.50 -2.45
CA PRO A 138 -19.04 5.50 -3.33
C PRO A 138 -18.68 5.23 -4.80
N ARG A 139 -19.39 5.90 -5.71
CA ARG A 139 -19.06 5.89 -7.13
C ARG A 139 -17.71 6.58 -7.36
N ILE A 140 -16.83 5.97 -8.14
CA ILE A 140 -15.47 6.48 -8.38
C ILE A 140 -15.30 6.74 -9.87
N THR A 141 -14.91 7.96 -10.25
CA THR A 141 -14.45 8.28 -11.60
C THR A 141 -12.94 8.43 -11.59
N SER A 142 -12.22 7.63 -12.39
CA SER A 142 -10.77 7.65 -12.51
C SER A 142 -10.25 9.01 -12.94
N ARG A 143 -9.02 9.38 -12.60
CA ARG A 143 -8.39 10.64 -13.07
C ARG A 143 -7.84 10.53 -14.49
N THR A 144 -7.42 9.34 -14.88
CA THR A 144 -6.82 9.03 -16.19
C THR A 144 -7.66 7.97 -16.91
N ASN A 145 -7.20 7.52 -18.07
CA ASN A 145 -7.77 6.36 -18.77
C ASN A 145 -7.35 5.01 -18.17
N GLN A 146 -6.73 4.99 -16.98
CA GLN A 146 -6.23 3.79 -16.32
C GLN A 146 -6.60 3.79 -14.84
N ILE A 147 -7.18 2.69 -14.37
CA ILE A 147 -7.49 2.47 -12.96
C ILE A 147 -7.19 1.03 -12.58
N LYS A 148 -6.62 0.84 -11.38
CA LYS A 148 -6.28 -0.47 -10.83
C LYS A 148 -7.17 -0.78 -9.65
N ILE A 149 -7.73 -1.99 -9.63
CA ILE A 149 -8.57 -2.50 -8.56
C ILE A 149 -7.87 -3.73 -8.00
N THR A 150 -7.63 -3.75 -6.70
CA THR A 150 -7.00 -4.88 -5.99
C THR A 150 -7.97 -5.43 -4.96
N PHE A 151 -8.30 -6.72 -5.05
CA PHE A 151 -8.99 -7.44 -3.99
C PHE A 151 -8.03 -8.37 -3.28
N LYS A 152 -7.98 -8.26 -1.95
CA LYS A 152 -7.22 -9.16 -1.10
C LYS A 152 -8.14 -9.81 -0.07
N SER A 153 -8.00 -11.13 0.12
CA SER A 153 -8.55 -11.81 1.29
C SER A 153 -7.47 -12.54 2.10
N ASP A 154 -7.72 -12.71 3.40
CA ASP A 154 -6.84 -13.41 4.32
C ASP A 154 -7.14 -14.92 4.43
N ASP A 155 -6.41 -15.64 5.27
CA ASP A 155 -6.53 -17.07 5.48
C ASP A 155 -7.50 -17.48 6.62
N TYR A 156 -8.14 -16.52 7.30
CA TYR A 156 -8.90 -16.75 8.53
C TYR A 156 -10.41 -16.77 8.33
N PHE A 157 -11.02 -15.64 7.94
CA PHE A 157 -12.46 -15.49 7.85
C PHE A 157 -12.90 -15.22 6.40
N VAL A 158 -14.17 -15.49 6.11
CA VAL A 158 -14.77 -15.14 4.82
C VAL A 158 -16.14 -14.56 5.09
N ALA A 159 -16.42 -13.42 4.50
CA ALA A 159 -17.74 -12.82 4.57
C ALA A 159 -18.62 -13.22 3.37
N LYS A 160 -19.88 -12.82 3.45
CA LYS A 160 -20.85 -12.79 2.35
C LYS A 160 -21.41 -11.37 2.28
N PRO A 161 -21.84 -10.88 1.11
CA PRO A 161 -21.90 -11.57 -0.19
C PRO A 161 -20.64 -11.45 -1.06
N GLY A 162 -19.59 -10.76 -0.59
CA GLY A 162 -18.46 -10.36 -1.42
C GLY A 162 -18.72 -8.99 -2.06
N PHE A 163 -18.31 -8.80 -3.31
CA PHE A 163 -18.58 -7.55 -4.03
C PHE A 163 -18.79 -7.78 -5.53
N LYS A 164 -19.47 -6.83 -6.15
CA LYS A 164 -19.58 -6.66 -7.60
C LYS A 164 -19.40 -5.19 -7.94
N ILE A 165 -18.60 -4.89 -8.96
CA ILE A 165 -18.27 -3.54 -9.41
C ILE A 165 -18.62 -3.46 -10.88
N TYR A 166 -19.50 -2.54 -11.24
CA TYR A 166 -19.79 -2.17 -12.62
C TYR A 166 -18.80 -1.10 -13.06
N TYR A 167 -18.26 -1.24 -14.27
CA TYR A 167 -17.41 -0.25 -14.89
C TYR A 167 -18.00 0.22 -16.21
N SER A 168 -17.79 1.49 -16.53
CA SER A 168 -18.11 2.11 -17.81
C SER A 168 -17.04 3.13 -18.16
N PHE A 169 -16.92 3.49 -19.44
CA PHE A 169 -16.16 4.68 -19.82
C PHE A 169 -17.10 5.89 -19.86
N VAL A 170 -16.55 7.06 -19.55
CA VAL A 170 -17.21 8.36 -19.74
C VAL A 170 -16.31 9.20 -20.64
N GLU A 171 -16.94 9.91 -21.58
CA GLU A 171 -16.25 10.78 -22.56
C GLU A 171 -15.95 12.18 -22.00
N ASP A 172 -16.17 12.37 -20.71
CA ASP A 172 -16.00 13.64 -20.00
C ASP A 172 -14.53 13.82 -19.57
N PHE A 173 -13.61 13.73 -20.53
CA PHE A 173 -12.21 14.06 -20.30
C PHE A 173 -12.05 15.57 -20.22
N GLN A 174 -12.29 16.11 -19.03
CA GLN A 174 -11.67 17.36 -18.64
C GLN A 174 -10.19 17.05 -18.41
N PRO A 175 -9.25 17.58 -19.22
CA PRO A 175 -7.88 17.67 -18.76
C PRO A 175 -7.91 18.38 -17.41
N ALA A 176 -7.05 17.99 -16.49
CA ALA A 176 -6.88 18.70 -15.22
C ALA A 176 -6.35 20.13 -15.47
N ALA A 177 -7.16 21.00 -16.08
CA ALA A 177 -7.38 22.31 -15.54
C ALA A 177 -7.95 22.08 -14.14
N ALA A 178 -7.45 22.86 -13.18
CA ALA A 178 -7.80 22.82 -11.79
C ALA A 178 -9.27 22.41 -11.58
N SER A 179 -9.50 21.53 -10.61
CA SER A 179 -10.81 21.40 -9.96
C SER A 179 -11.12 22.71 -9.21
N GLU A 180 -11.26 23.80 -9.94
CA GLU A 180 -12.13 24.92 -9.58
C GLU A 180 -13.50 24.57 -10.15
N THR A 181 -14.31 23.88 -9.35
CA THR A 181 -15.77 23.82 -9.44
C THR A 181 -16.26 22.84 -8.37
N ASN A 182 -16.13 23.25 -7.11
CA ASN A 182 -17.21 23.00 -6.16
C ASN A 182 -17.51 24.29 -5.41
N TRP A 183 -18.08 25.23 -6.15
CA TRP A 183 -19.08 26.13 -5.60
C TRP A 183 -20.34 25.92 -6.44
N GLU A 184 -21.06 24.83 -6.21
CA GLU A 184 -22.51 24.96 -6.35
C GLU A 184 -22.99 25.74 -5.13
N SER A 185 -23.21 27.01 -5.43
CA SER A 185 -23.91 27.99 -4.62
C SER A 185 -25.27 27.42 -4.21
N VAL A 186 -25.50 27.32 -2.91
CA VAL A 186 -26.84 27.55 -2.38
C VAL A 186 -27.17 29.01 -2.73
N THR A 187 -28.00 29.20 -3.74
CA THR A 187 -28.52 30.52 -4.07
C THR A 187 -29.29 31.06 -2.86
N SER A 188 -28.74 32.10 -2.25
CA SER A 188 -29.50 33.15 -1.58
C SER A 188 -28.91 34.46 -2.07
N SER A 189 -29.56 34.98 -3.11
CA SER A 189 -29.64 36.40 -3.54
C SER A 189 -28.60 37.37 -3.00
N ILE A 190 -27.86 38.04 -3.91
CA ILE A 190 -27.91 39.51 -4.10
C ILE A 190 -26.97 39.94 -5.25
N SER A 191 -27.53 40.83 -6.07
CA SER A 191 -26.99 41.73 -7.12
C SER A 191 -25.54 41.54 -7.63
N GLY A 192 -25.45 41.46 -8.95
CA GLY A 192 -24.20 41.25 -9.67
C GLY A 192 -23.27 42.44 -9.76
N VAL A 193 -22.02 42.13 -10.11
CA VAL A 193 -21.09 42.97 -10.87
C VAL A 193 -20.23 42.03 -11.72
N SER A 194 -20.11 42.35 -13.01
CA SER A 194 -19.25 41.69 -13.98
C SER A 194 -17.82 42.22 -13.83
N TYR A 195 -16.84 41.36 -13.59
CA TYR A 195 -15.43 41.74 -13.66
C TYR A 195 -14.74 41.08 -14.86
N ARG A 196 -14.24 41.93 -15.77
CA ARG A 196 -13.26 41.55 -16.80
C ARG A 196 -11.94 41.17 -16.10
N ALA A 197 -11.35 40.07 -16.53
CA ALA A 197 -9.98 39.71 -16.17
C ALA A 197 -8.97 40.68 -16.80
N PRO A 198 -7.93 41.14 -16.07
CA PRO A 198 -6.75 41.69 -16.70
C PRO A 198 -5.83 40.55 -17.16
N SER A 199 -5.22 40.81 -18.31
CA SER A 199 -4.32 39.93 -19.05
C SER A 199 -2.98 39.70 -18.36
N VAL A 200 -2.44 38.52 -18.67
CA VAL A 200 -1.05 38.06 -18.56
C VAL A 200 -0.04 39.17 -18.85
N THR A 201 0.54 39.75 -17.80
CA THR A 201 1.93 40.24 -17.74
C THR A 201 2.13 40.84 -16.36
N ASP A 202 2.68 40.08 -15.41
CA ASP A 202 3.50 40.69 -14.38
C ASP A 202 4.60 39.73 -13.93
N THR A 203 5.81 40.30 -13.87
CA THR A 203 7.06 39.67 -13.48
C THR A 203 6.96 39.19 -12.04
N ALA A 204 7.31 37.93 -11.78
CA ALA A 204 7.28 37.36 -10.43
C ALA A 204 8.14 38.22 -9.48
N LEU A 205 7.49 38.88 -8.52
CA LEU A 205 8.14 39.62 -7.44
C LEU A 205 8.95 38.62 -6.61
N THR A 206 10.27 38.75 -6.66
CA THR A 206 11.16 37.99 -5.79
C THR A 206 10.98 38.45 -4.35
N ALA A 207 11.13 37.54 -3.39
CA ALA A 207 10.96 37.84 -1.97
C ALA A 207 11.83 39.02 -1.50
N ASP A 208 13.03 39.18 -2.06
CA ASP A 208 13.94 40.32 -1.78
C ASP A 208 13.41 41.67 -2.27
N ALA A 209 12.65 41.69 -3.38
CA ALA A 209 12.04 42.92 -3.88
C ALA A 209 10.88 43.35 -2.98
N LEU A 210 10.09 42.38 -2.51
CA LEU A 210 8.99 42.61 -1.58
C LEU A 210 9.49 43.12 -0.22
N ASP A 211 10.57 42.53 0.32
CA ASP A 211 11.16 42.91 1.59
C ASP A 211 11.68 44.37 1.57
N LYS A 212 12.30 44.77 0.45
CA LYS A 212 12.72 46.18 0.24
C LYS A 212 11.56 47.16 0.15
N THR A 213 10.44 46.77 -0.46
CA THR A 213 9.25 47.63 -0.52
C THR A 213 8.56 47.73 0.84
N VAL A 214 8.49 46.64 1.60
CA VAL A 214 7.93 46.64 2.96
C VAL A 214 8.76 47.53 3.90
N ALA A 215 10.09 47.51 3.74
CA ALA A 215 11.00 48.35 4.53
C ALA A 215 10.89 49.87 4.25
N GLN A 216 10.10 50.31 3.26
CA GLN A 216 9.85 51.73 2.98
C GLN A 216 8.72 52.33 3.83
N PHE A 217 7.94 51.51 4.53
CA PHE A 217 6.80 51.95 5.31
C PHE A 217 7.08 51.84 6.81
N ASP A 218 6.81 52.93 7.54
CA ASP A 218 7.06 53.02 8.98
C ASP A 218 5.84 52.59 9.81
N THR A 219 4.64 52.50 9.20
CA THR A 219 3.40 52.14 9.88
C THR A 219 2.64 51.03 9.15
N VAL A 220 1.93 50.19 9.93
CA VAL A 220 1.12 49.08 9.40
C VAL A 220 -0.06 49.61 8.57
N GLU A 221 -0.58 50.78 8.91
CA GLU A 221 -1.67 51.44 8.18
C GLU A 221 -1.25 51.83 6.77
N ASP A 222 -0.08 52.46 6.62
CA ASP A 222 0.42 52.91 5.31
C ASP A 222 0.82 51.72 4.42
N LEU A 223 1.31 50.65 5.04
CA LEU A 223 1.59 49.39 4.36
C LEU A 223 0.30 48.74 3.84
N LEU A 224 -0.75 48.63 4.67
CA LEU A 224 -2.03 48.05 4.25
C LEU A 224 -2.72 48.90 3.17
N LYS A 225 -2.63 50.23 3.25
CA LYS A 225 -3.12 51.13 2.18
C LYS A 225 -2.39 50.91 0.86
N TYR A 226 -1.10 50.63 0.89
CA TYR A 226 -0.31 50.40 -0.32
C TYR A 226 -0.63 49.04 -0.97
N PHE A 227 -0.71 47.97 -0.17
CA PHE A 227 -0.92 46.62 -0.69
C PHE A 227 -2.39 46.25 -0.90
N SER A 228 -3.32 46.87 -0.18
CA SER A 228 -4.75 46.54 -0.21
C SER A 228 -5.62 47.79 0.02
N PRO A 229 -5.60 48.76 -0.93
CA PRO A 229 -6.22 50.08 -0.76
C PRO A 229 -7.75 50.05 -0.59
N GLU A 230 -8.42 48.97 -0.99
CA GLU A 230 -9.88 48.84 -0.92
C GLU A 230 -10.36 48.13 0.36
N SER A 231 -9.48 47.41 1.07
CA SER A 231 -9.83 46.64 2.29
C SER A 231 -9.01 47.00 3.53
N TRP A 232 -8.01 47.89 3.41
CA TRP A 232 -7.07 48.19 4.51
C TRP A 232 -7.75 48.61 5.81
N GLN A 233 -8.93 49.24 5.74
CA GLN A 233 -9.65 49.73 6.91
C GLN A 233 -10.32 48.58 7.68
N GLU A 234 -10.94 47.62 6.97
CA GLU A 234 -11.50 46.40 7.55
C GLU A 234 -10.38 45.45 8.02
N ASP A 235 -9.28 45.36 7.28
CA ASP A 235 -8.12 44.56 7.64
C ASP A 235 -7.42 45.12 8.88
N LEU A 236 -7.29 46.45 8.98
CA LEU A 236 -6.75 47.12 10.17
C LEU A 236 -7.68 46.93 11.38
N GLU A 237 -9.01 47.05 11.19
CA GLU A 237 -9.99 46.87 12.26
C GLU A 237 -10.06 45.40 12.72
N SER A 238 -9.95 44.45 11.80
CA SER A 238 -9.78 43.00 12.05
C SER A 238 -8.55 42.70 12.91
N LEU A 239 -7.42 43.37 12.65
CA LEU A 239 -6.20 43.23 13.46
C LEU A 239 -6.38 43.70 14.90
N TYR A 240 -7.26 44.68 15.15
CA TYR A 240 -7.58 45.17 16.50
C TYR A 240 -8.73 44.43 17.19
N LEU A 241 -9.57 43.71 16.43
CA LEU A 241 -10.74 42.99 16.93
C LEU A 241 -10.54 41.49 17.16
N ASP A 242 -9.34 40.95 16.93
CA ASP A 242 -9.16 39.49 16.86
C ASP A 242 -9.48 38.75 18.18
N THR A 243 -10.64 38.10 18.20
CA THR A 243 -10.90 36.86 18.93
C THR A 243 -9.93 35.78 18.46
N PRO A 244 -9.13 35.18 19.35
CA PRO A 244 -7.94 34.44 18.94
C PRO A 244 -8.31 33.04 18.50
N HIS A 245 -8.09 32.61 17.26
CA HIS A 245 -7.86 31.18 16.91
C HIS A 245 -6.96 31.07 15.66
N HIS A 246 -5.66 30.86 15.86
CA HIS A 246 -4.82 29.78 15.28
C HIS A 246 -3.33 30.14 15.44
N ARG A 247 -2.76 29.78 16.59
CA ARG A 247 -1.30 29.68 16.76
C ARG A 247 -0.99 28.33 17.40
N GLY A 248 -0.01 27.63 16.83
CA GLY A 248 0.34 26.25 17.13
C GLY A 248 0.49 25.99 18.64
N ARG A 249 0.07 24.78 19.06
CA ARG A 249 0.10 24.34 20.46
C ARG A 249 1.52 24.37 21.03
N SER A 250 1.90 25.49 21.61
CA SER A 250 2.85 25.58 22.72
C SER A 250 2.65 26.90 23.47
N TYR A 251 2.08 26.77 24.68
CA TYR A 251 2.08 27.73 25.79
C TYR A 251 1.54 29.15 25.52
N HIS A 252 0.30 29.42 25.93
CA HIS A 252 0.03 30.17 27.17
C HIS A 252 -1.43 30.02 27.64
N ASP A 253 -1.52 29.52 28.87
CA ASP A 253 -2.55 29.58 29.90
C ASP A 253 -3.85 30.39 29.64
N ARG A 254 -4.92 29.68 29.26
CA ARG A 254 -6.26 29.90 29.80
C ARG A 254 -6.79 28.54 30.22
N LYS A 255 -7.28 28.47 31.47
CA LYS A 255 -7.82 27.29 32.17
C LYS A 255 -9.00 26.63 31.41
N SER A 256 -8.74 26.05 30.25
CA SER A 256 -9.50 24.90 29.79
C SER A 256 -9.04 23.74 30.65
N LYS A 257 -9.98 22.99 31.20
CA LYS A 257 -9.69 21.75 31.92
C LYS A 257 -8.91 20.86 30.94
N VAL A 258 -7.59 20.88 31.06
CA VAL A 258 -6.69 20.07 30.22
C VAL A 258 -7.21 18.65 30.36
N ASP A 259 -7.55 18.04 29.24
CA ASP A 259 -7.88 16.62 29.21
C ASP A 259 -6.57 15.88 29.49
N LEU A 260 -6.31 15.72 30.80
CA LEU A 260 -5.13 15.07 31.34
C LEU A 260 -5.05 13.64 30.84
N ASP A 261 -6.18 13.00 30.53
CA ASP A 261 -6.23 11.65 29.99
C ASP A 261 -5.68 11.62 28.57
N ARG A 262 -6.13 12.53 27.70
CA ARG A 262 -5.59 12.65 26.34
C ARG A 262 -4.09 12.98 26.33
N LEU A 263 -3.65 13.90 27.17
CA LEU A 263 -2.23 14.24 27.29
C LEU A 263 -1.42 13.06 27.85
N ASN A 264 -1.97 12.31 28.81
CA ASN A 264 -1.35 11.13 29.38
C ASN A 264 -1.21 10.01 28.33
N GLU A 265 -2.21 9.80 27.46
CA GLU A 265 -2.12 8.82 26.37
C GLU A 265 -1.08 9.23 25.30
N ASP A 266 -1.01 10.51 24.95
CA ASP A 266 0.03 11.03 24.05
C ASP A 266 1.42 10.84 24.68
N VAL A 267 1.58 11.17 25.97
CA VAL A 267 2.84 10.96 26.70
C VAL A 267 3.20 9.48 26.74
N LYS A 268 2.26 8.56 27.03
CA LYS A 268 2.50 7.10 27.00
C LYS A 268 2.93 6.62 25.61
N ARG A 269 2.33 7.14 24.53
CA ARG A 269 2.63 6.77 23.14
C ARG A 269 4.05 7.17 22.72
N TYR A 270 4.63 8.22 23.29
CA TYR A 270 5.99 8.67 22.94
C TYR A 270 7.04 8.39 24.02
N SER A 271 6.64 7.99 25.22
CA SER A 271 7.56 7.66 26.32
C SER A 271 8.26 6.31 26.14
N CYS A 272 9.40 6.16 26.81
CA CYS A 272 10.16 4.93 26.92
C CYS A 272 9.35 3.84 27.63
N THR A 273 8.79 2.91 26.87
CA THR A 273 7.93 1.82 27.36
C THR A 273 8.18 0.52 26.58
N PRO A 274 7.82 -0.66 27.13
CA PRO A 274 7.81 -1.91 26.38
C PRO A 274 6.81 -1.83 25.21
N ARG A 275 7.25 -2.23 24.01
CA ARG A 275 6.47 -2.23 22.77
C ARG A 275 6.64 -3.52 22.00
N ASN A 276 5.61 -3.86 21.22
CA ASN A 276 5.66 -4.99 20.30
C ASN A 276 6.62 -4.71 19.15
N TYR A 277 7.68 -5.50 19.05
CA TYR A 277 8.66 -5.48 17.96
C TYR A 277 8.63 -6.82 17.23
N SER A 278 8.54 -6.79 15.89
CA SER A 278 8.67 -8.01 15.09
C SER A 278 10.14 -8.37 14.95
N VAL A 279 10.54 -9.52 15.47
CA VAL A 279 11.92 -10.01 15.39
C VAL A 279 11.99 -11.24 14.49
N ASN A 280 13.04 -11.31 13.65
CA ASN A 280 13.28 -12.46 12.79
C ASN A 280 13.97 -13.57 13.61
N LEU A 281 13.35 -14.75 13.68
CA LEU A 281 13.85 -15.85 14.50
C LEU A 281 15.21 -16.38 14.07
N ARG A 282 15.52 -16.28 12.77
CA ARG A 282 16.82 -16.68 12.21
C ARG A 282 17.95 -15.78 12.72
N GLU A 283 17.68 -14.49 12.79
CA GLU A 283 18.64 -13.47 13.22
C GLU A 283 18.81 -13.49 14.75
N GLU A 284 17.70 -13.56 15.50
CA GLU A 284 17.72 -13.60 16.96
C GLU A 284 18.40 -14.86 17.51
N LEU A 285 18.08 -16.04 16.95
CA LEU A 285 18.67 -17.31 17.39
C LEU A 285 20.04 -17.59 16.74
N ARG A 286 20.47 -16.75 15.78
CA ARG A 286 21.72 -16.91 15.01
C ARG A 286 21.84 -18.27 14.31
N LEU A 287 20.72 -18.84 13.88
CA LEU A 287 20.66 -20.15 13.23
C LEU A 287 20.49 -19.99 11.72
N THR A 288 21.57 -20.11 10.95
CA THR A 288 21.53 -19.90 9.50
C THR A 288 21.03 -21.11 8.72
N ASN A 289 21.20 -22.32 9.24
CA ASN A 289 20.90 -23.58 8.53
C ASN A 289 19.50 -24.12 8.80
N VAL A 290 18.62 -23.32 9.41
CA VAL A 290 17.30 -23.78 9.88
C VAL A 290 16.26 -22.74 9.49
N VAL A 291 15.06 -23.20 9.14
CA VAL A 291 13.91 -22.34 8.84
C VAL A 291 12.87 -22.50 9.93
N PHE A 292 12.39 -21.38 10.48
CA PHE A 292 11.30 -21.36 11.45
C PHE A 292 9.99 -20.93 10.80
N PHE A 293 8.88 -21.47 11.28
CA PHE A 293 7.53 -21.03 10.95
C PHE A 293 6.73 -20.75 12.25
N PRO A 294 6.16 -19.54 12.42
CA PRO A 294 6.34 -18.35 11.56
C PRO A 294 7.79 -17.85 11.57
N ARG A 295 8.20 -17.08 10.55
CA ARG A 295 9.59 -16.55 10.45
C ARG A 295 9.91 -15.47 11.46
N CYS A 296 8.90 -14.71 11.88
CA CYS A 296 9.03 -13.62 12.83
C CYS A 296 8.02 -13.80 13.97
N LEU A 297 8.40 -13.36 15.17
CA LEU A 297 7.51 -13.30 16.33
C LEU A 297 7.49 -11.89 16.91
N LEU A 298 6.38 -11.54 17.58
CA LEU A 298 6.27 -10.30 18.32
C LEU A 298 6.92 -10.47 19.69
N VAL A 299 7.90 -9.61 19.97
CA VAL A 299 8.64 -9.58 21.23
C VAL A 299 8.55 -8.18 21.84
N GLN A 300 8.40 -8.11 23.15
CA GLN A 300 8.42 -6.84 23.86
C GLN A 300 9.85 -6.28 23.89
N ARG A 301 10.08 -5.12 23.29
CA ARG A 301 11.35 -4.39 23.29
C ARG A 301 11.10 -2.96 23.75
N CYS A 302 12.13 -2.33 24.30
CA CYS A 302 12.03 -0.94 24.76
C CYS A 302 12.06 0.02 23.59
N GLY A 303 11.10 0.94 23.54
CA GLY A 303 11.02 1.96 22.50
C GLY A 303 10.35 3.23 22.99
N GLY A 304 10.58 4.33 22.27
CA GLY A 304 10.13 5.67 22.64
C GLY A 304 11.26 6.55 23.16
N ASN A 305 10.88 7.74 23.61
CA ASN A 305 11.78 8.81 24.00
C ASN A 305 11.87 8.95 25.52
N CYS A 306 13.00 9.45 25.99
CA CYS A 306 13.23 9.77 27.39
C CYS A 306 12.93 11.25 27.65
N GLY A 307 12.12 11.55 28.67
CA GLY A 307 11.72 12.91 29.02
C GLY A 307 12.80 13.73 29.77
N CYS A 308 14.08 13.42 29.60
CA CYS A 308 15.16 14.08 30.34
C CYS A 308 15.48 15.47 29.77
N GLY A 309 15.06 16.53 30.46
CA GLY A 309 15.31 17.92 30.08
C GLY A 309 16.70 18.42 30.44
N THR A 310 17.75 17.93 29.77
CA THR A 310 19.07 18.60 29.81
C THR A 310 19.34 19.28 28.48
N ALA A 311 20.06 20.41 28.53
CA ALA A 311 20.31 21.30 27.39
C ALA A 311 20.93 20.61 26.16
N ASN A 312 21.49 19.40 26.34
CA ASN A 312 21.98 18.55 25.27
C ASN A 312 21.14 17.26 25.19
N TRP A 313 20.04 17.33 24.44
CA TRP A 313 19.01 16.29 24.14
C TRP A 313 19.54 14.89 23.69
N LYS A 314 20.86 14.71 23.58
CA LYS A 314 21.52 13.52 23.01
C LYS A 314 22.06 12.52 24.05
N SER A 315 21.85 12.74 25.34
CA SER A 315 22.52 11.97 26.40
C SER A 315 21.71 10.81 26.99
N CYS A 316 20.43 10.66 26.63
CA CYS A 316 19.55 9.66 27.23
C CYS A 316 19.06 8.63 26.21
N LYS A 317 19.13 7.35 26.57
CA LYS A 317 18.64 6.24 25.74
C LYS A 317 17.62 5.41 26.52
N CYS A 318 16.55 5.03 25.84
CA CYS A 318 15.58 4.08 26.37
C CYS A 318 16.17 2.67 26.31
N ALA A 319 16.32 2.02 27.46
CA ALA A 319 16.93 0.70 27.58
C ALA A 319 16.08 -0.23 28.47
N SER A 320 16.36 -1.53 28.42
CA SER A 320 15.69 -2.51 29.28
C SER A 320 16.14 -2.36 30.73
N GLY A 321 15.20 -2.06 31.62
CA GLY A 321 15.38 -2.15 33.07
C GLY A 321 15.23 -3.57 33.61
N LYS A 322 14.35 -4.35 32.98
CA LYS A 322 14.12 -5.76 33.31
C LYS A 322 13.83 -6.56 32.04
N THR A 323 14.56 -7.66 31.87
CA THR A 323 14.39 -8.59 30.75
C THR A 323 14.05 -9.97 31.28
N VAL A 324 13.07 -10.62 30.65
CA VAL A 324 12.60 -11.95 31.00
C VAL A 324 12.60 -12.84 29.76
N LYS A 325 13.06 -14.08 29.93
CA LYS A 325 12.99 -15.10 28.89
C LYS A 325 11.59 -15.69 28.83
N LYS A 326 10.98 -15.67 27.65
CA LYS A 326 9.70 -16.32 27.38
C LYS A 326 9.87 -17.38 26.31
N TYR A 327 9.16 -18.49 26.48
CA TYR A 327 9.13 -19.58 25.51
C TYR A 327 8.06 -19.33 24.46
N HIS A 328 8.37 -19.64 23.20
CA HIS A 328 7.45 -19.58 22.07
C HIS A 328 7.53 -20.90 21.31
N GLU A 329 6.38 -21.53 21.11
CA GLU A 329 6.28 -22.74 20.31
C GLU A 329 6.39 -22.36 18.82
N VAL A 330 7.34 -22.96 18.11
CA VAL A 330 7.58 -22.70 16.69
C VAL A 330 7.87 -24.00 15.96
N LEU A 331 7.51 -24.03 14.68
CA LEU A 331 7.85 -25.14 13.82
C LEU A 331 9.26 -24.92 13.26
N LYS A 332 10.19 -25.80 13.62
CA LYS A 332 11.56 -25.83 13.13
C LYS A 332 11.69 -26.81 11.96
N PHE A 333 12.21 -26.34 10.84
CA PHE A 333 12.58 -27.14 9.68
C PHE A 333 14.10 -27.16 9.50
N ASP A 334 14.67 -28.36 9.49
CA ASP A 334 16.09 -28.61 9.22
C ASP A 334 16.24 -29.21 7.80
N PRO A 335 16.77 -28.46 6.83
CA PRO A 335 17.09 -28.96 5.50
C PRO A 335 18.36 -29.84 5.53
N GLY A 336 18.29 -30.95 6.26
CA GLY A 336 19.35 -31.97 6.29
C GLY A 336 19.49 -32.71 4.95
N HIS A 337 20.70 -33.21 4.66
CA HIS A 337 20.99 -34.00 3.46
C HIS A 337 20.07 -35.22 3.33
N PHE A 338 19.42 -35.35 2.16
CA PHE A 338 18.56 -36.47 1.80
C PHE A 338 19.29 -37.82 1.96
N ARG A 339 19.10 -38.52 3.07
CA ARG A 339 19.49 -39.93 3.17
C ARG A 339 18.49 -40.78 2.39
N ARG A 340 18.98 -41.43 1.33
CA ARG A 340 18.27 -42.44 0.52
C ARG A 340 17.98 -43.71 1.34
N ARG A 341 17.10 -43.63 2.34
CA ARG A 341 16.34 -44.72 3.00
C ARG A 341 15.97 -44.25 4.41
N GLY A 342 14.70 -43.99 4.62
CA GLY A 342 14.12 -43.65 5.92
C GLY A 342 13.59 -42.22 5.97
N ARG A 343 12.31 -42.06 6.33
CA ARG A 343 11.66 -40.77 6.61
C ARG A 343 12.42 -40.09 7.77
N SER A 344 13.38 -39.22 7.45
CA SER A 344 13.93 -38.28 8.41
C SER A 344 12.85 -37.25 8.73
N LYS A 345 12.48 -37.10 10.01
CA LYS A 345 11.56 -36.05 10.47
C LYS A 345 12.31 -34.72 10.40
N ASN A 346 12.34 -34.11 9.23
CA ASN A 346 13.02 -32.82 8.99
C ASN A 346 12.26 -31.63 9.61
N MET A 347 11.12 -31.88 10.26
CA MET A 347 10.24 -30.87 10.87
C MET A 347 9.92 -31.30 12.31
N ALA A 348 10.04 -30.36 13.25
CA ALA A 348 9.67 -30.57 14.65
C ALA A 348 9.09 -29.28 15.24
N LEU A 349 8.04 -29.41 16.05
CA LEU A 349 7.59 -28.35 16.95
C LEU A 349 8.59 -28.27 18.12
N ILE A 350 9.07 -27.07 18.40
CA ILE A 350 10.00 -26.81 19.50
C ILE A 350 9.65 -25.53 20.23
N ASP A 351 10.05 -25.44 21.49
CA ASP A 351 9.99 -24.20 22.25
C ASP A 351 11.32 -23.45 22.12
N ILE A 352 11.25 -22.23 21.59
CA ILE A 352 12.38 -21.31 21.53
C ILE A 352 12.28 -20.26 22.63
N GLN A 353 13.41 -19.87 23.21
CA GLN A 353 13.47 -18.79 24.20
C GLN A 353 13.79 -17.46 23.52
N LEU A 354 12.97 -16.45 23.78
CA LEU A 354 13.21 -15.07 23.35
C LEU A 354 13.25 -14.14 24.55
N ASP A 355 14.11 -13.13 24.51
CA ASP A 355 14.25 -12.12 25.54
C ASP A 355 13.21 -11.00 25.37
N HIS A 356 12.33 -10.84 26.36
CA HIS A 356 11.30 -9.80 26.40
C HIS A 356 11.65 -8.75 27.43
N HIS A 357 11.57 -7.48 27.06
CA HIS A 357 11.75 -6.35 27.96
C HIS A 357 10.43 -6.14 28.72
N GLU A 358 10.40 -6.49 30.00
CA GLU A 358 9.22 -6.32 30.86
C GLU A 358 9.13 -4.89 31.41
N ARG A 359 10.29 -4.25 31.60
CA ARG A 359 10.40 -2.87 32.07
C ARG A 359 11.46 -2.13 31.27
N CYS A 360 11.18 -0.87 30.95
CA CYS A 360 12.08 0.03 30.26
C CYS A 360 12.39 1.24 31.14
N ASP A 361 13.67 1.61 31.19
CA ASP A 361 14.16 2.74 31.95
C ASP A 361 14.99 3.65 31.05
N CYS A 362 15.01 4.94 31.37
CA CYS A 362 15.81 5.93 30.68
C CYS A 362 17.19 6.02 31.31
N ILE A 363 18.21 5.64 30.54
CA ILE A 363 19.61 5.71 30.97
C ILE A 363 20.23 6.98 30.42
N CYS A 364 20.63 7.88 31.31
CA CYS A 364 21.17 9.20 30.99
C CYS A 364 22.63 9.28 31.45
N SER A 365 23.54 9.74 30.60
CA SER A 365 24.97 9.83 30.92
C SER A 365 25.32 10.87 32.00
N SER A 366 24.41 11.80 32.31
CA SER A 366 24.54 12.72 33.46
C SER A 366 24.03 12.03 34.73
N ARG A 367 24.98 11.61 35.58
CA ARG A 367 24.85 10.80 36.82
C ARG A 367 23.52 10.84 37.62
N PRO A 368 23.11 9.71 38.22
CA PRO A 368 21.97 9.54 39.15
C PRO A 368 22.43 9.65 40.64
N PRO A 369 21.60 9.30 41.66
CA PRO A 369 20.26 9.77 42.03
C PRO A 369 20.35 10.73 43.26
N ARG A 370 19.24 11.32 43.69
CA ARG A 370 19.03 11.63 45.12
C ARG A 370 17.89 10.77 45.63
#